data_AF-A0A1P8MU30-F1
#
_entry.id   AF-A0A1P8MU30-F1
#
_cell.length_a   1.000
_cell.length_b   1.000
_cell.length_c   1.000
_cell.angle_alpha   90.00
_cell.angle_beta   90.00
_cell.angle_gamma   90.00
#
_symmetry.space_group_name_H-M   'P 1'
#
loop_
_entity.id
_entity.type
_entity.pdbx_description
1 polymer ?
#
loop_
_entity_poly.entity_id
_entity_poly.type
_entity_poly.pdbx_seq_one_letter_code
_entity_poly.pdbx_strand_id
1 'polypeptide(L)'
;MQDILTMLSTLRRPRLLMRAARIGAEDYRRSAHLPRLLGYGHLPRHGAALMRLMEIEGELNAQRISDDSSYSLLRHIDILIAIVGEARILRAAQNELAT
;
A
#
# COMPACT_ATOMS: atom_id res chain seq x y z
N MET A 1 -1.58 -16.05 13.47
CA MET A 1 -1.96 -14.81 12.78
C MET A 1 -0.67 -14.16 12.31
N GLN A 2 -0.41 -14.10 11.00
CA GLN A 2 0.82 -13.46 10.49
C GLN A 2 0.75 -11.96 10.75
N ASP A 3 1.85 -11.39 11.22
CA ASP A 3 2.00 -9.95 11.36
C ASP A 3 1.88 -9.30 9.96
N ILE A 4 1.10 -8.22 9.85
CA ILE A 4 0.92 -7.44 8.62
C ILE A 4 2.29 -7.04 8.03
N LEU A 5 3.26 -6.73 8.89
CA LEU A 5 4.62 -6.41 8.45
C LEU A 5 5.36 -7.61 7.83
N THR A 6 5.05 -8.81 8.28
CA THR A 6 5.55 -10.07 7.69
C THR A 6 4.87 -10.36 6.35
N MET A 7 3.57 -10.08 6.23
CA MET A 7 2.88 -10.20 4.93
C MET A 7 3.40 -9.19 3.90
N LEU A 8 3.80 -8.00 4.33
CA LEU A 8 4.43 -7.02 3.45
C LEU A 8 5.85 -7.40 3.02
N SER A 9 6.61 -8.11 3.86
CA SER A 9 7.97 -8.53 3.52
C SER A 9 7.99 -9.63 2.45
N THR A 10 6.90 -10.41 2.34
CA THR A 10 6.73 -11.43 1.30
C THR A 10 6.18 -10.87 -0.01
N LEU A 11 5.81 -9.59 -0.07
CA LEU A 11 5.33 -8.93 -1.29
C LEU A 11 6.46 -8.78 -2.31
N ARG A 12 6.48 -9.65 -3.33
CA ARG A 12 7.50 -9.64 -4.40
C ARG A 12 6.95 -8.97 -5.65
N ARG A 13 7.45 -7.78 -5.97
CA ARG A 13 7.04 -7.00 -7.16
C ARG A 13 8.24 -6.61 -8.01
N PRO A 14 8.03 -6.31 -9.32
CA PRO A 14 9.05 -5.78 -10.19
C PRO A 14 9.82 -4.63 -9.53
N ARG A 15 11.16 -4.67 -9.60
CA ARG A 15 12.03 -3.73 -8.86
C ARG A 15 11.72 -2.27 -9.18
N LEU A 16 11.33 -1.98 -10.43
CA LEU A 16 10.99 -0.63 -10.87
C LEU A 16 9.74 -0.09 -10.17
N LEU A 17 8.68 -0.90 -10.05
CA LEU A 17 7.44 -0.52 -9.36
C LEU A 17 7.71 -0.20 -7.90
N MET A 18 8.44 -1.08 -7.21
CA MET A 18 8.80 -0.86 -5.81
C MET A 18 9.69 0.35 -5.62
N ARG A 19 10.59 0.65 -6.58
CA ARG A 19 11.43 1.85 -6.52
C ARG A 19 10.59 3.12 -6.65
N ALA A 20 9.69 3.17 -7.63
CA ALA A 20 8.76 4.29 -7.79
C ALA A 20 7.90 4.49 -6.54
N ALA A 21 7.35 3.39 -5.99
CA ALA A 21 6.53 3.44 -4.79
C ALA A 21 7.29 3.96 -3.56
N ARG A 22 8.56 3.56 -3.38
CA ARG A 22 9.39 4.02 -2.25
C ARG A 22 9.69 5.51 -2.32
N ILE A 23 9.94 6.03 -3.52
CA ILE A 23 10.17 7.46 -3.77
C ILE A 23 8.86 8.23 -3.52
N GLY A 24 7.75 7.82 -4.14
CA GLY A 24 6.46 8.49 -3.94
C GLY A 24 5.95 8.42 -2.49
N ALA A 25 6.33 7.38 -1.74
CA ALA A 25 5.98 7.26 -0.33
C ALA A 25 6.73 8.25 0.59
N GLU A 26 7.72 8.99 0.09
CA GLU A 26 8.35 10.10 0.83
C GLU A 26 7.36 11.27 1.01
N ASP A 27 6.49 11.51 0.02
CA ASP A 27 5.47 12.57 0.05
C ASP A 27 4.08 12.06 0.45
N TYR A 28 3.97 10.81 0.93
CA TYR A 28 2.68 10.21 1.25
C TYR A 28 2.00 10.90 2.45
N ARG A 29 0.83 11.48 2.20
CA ARG A 29 -0.07 12.06 3.22
C ARG A 29 -1.34 11.23 3.36
N ARG A 30 -1.47 10.51 4.47
CA ARG A 30 -2.62 9.63 4.76
C ARG A 30 -3.98 10.33 4.60
N SER A 31 -4.13 11.55 5.10
CA SER A 31 -5.40 12.30 5.02
C SER A 31 -5.80 12.69 3.59
N ALA A 32 -4.83 12.88 2.68
CA ALA A 32 -5.09 13.32 1.31
C ALA A 32 -5.17 12.14 0.32
N HIS A 33 -4.30 11.15 0.47
CA HIS A 33 -4.18 10.05 -0.49
C HIS A 33 -5.11 8.88 -0.18
N LEU A 34 -5.22 8.46 1.09
CA LEU A 34 -5.97 7.27 1.45
C LEU A 34 -7.46 7.34 1.07
N PRO A 35 -8.18 8.48 1.27
CA PRO A 35 -9.58 8.59 0.85
C PRO A 35 -9.78 8.46 -0.66
N ARG A 36 -8.80 8.90 -1.46
CA ARG A 36 -8.90 8.79 -2.92
C ARG A 36 -8.75 7.34 -3.40
N LEU A 37 -8.03 6.51 -2.64
CA LEU A 37 -7.74 5.12 -3.01
C LEU A 37 -8.77 4.13 -2.46
N LEU A 38 -9.26 4.35 -1.23
CA LEU A 38 -10.21 3.46 -0.56
C LEU A 38 -11.67 3.96 -0.62
N GLY A 39 -11.89 5.15 -1.15
CA GLY A 39 -13.19 5.83 -1.17
C GLY A 39 -13.34 6.86 -0.05
N TYR A 40 -14.29 7.78 -0.25
CA TYR A 40 -14.59 8.86 0.68
C TYR A 40 -15.37 8.32 1.90
N GLY A 41 -14.92 8.65 3.11
CA GLY A 41 -15.52 8.17 4.35
C GLY A 41 -14.56 8.24 5.53
N HIS A 42 -14.93 7.63 6.66
CA HIS A 42 -14.05 7.54 7.83
C HIS A 42 -12.78 6.73 7.50
N LEU A 43 -11.59 7.30 7.76
CA LEU A 43 -10.33 6.63 7.47
C LEU A 43 -10.19 5.40 8.37
N PRO A 44 -10.03 4.19 7.80
CA PRO A 44 -9.84 2.98 8.60
C PRO A 44 -8.51 3.05 9.36
N ARG A 45 -8.42 2.37 10.52
CA ARG A 45 -7.16 2.23 11.27
C ARG A 45 -6.05 1.63 10.37
N HIS A 46 -4.79 1.95 10.65
CA HIS A 46 -3.63 1.59 9.82
C HIS A 46 -3.61 0.12 9.36
N GLY A 47 -3.83 -0.83 10.26
CA GLY A 47 -3.86 -2.25 9.90
C GLY A 47 -5.00 -2.61 8.93
N ALA A 48 -6.20 -2.08 9.16
CA ALA A 48 -7.34 -2.29 8.27
C ALA A 48 -7.16 -1.60 6.91
N ALA A 49 -6.52 -0.42 6.89
CA ALA A 49 -6.14 0.27 5.66
C ALA A 49 -5.17 -0.58 4.83
N LEU A 50 -4.11 -1.10 5.47
CA LEU A 50 -3.11 -1.95 4.82
C LEU A 50 -3.72 -3.22 4.23
N MET A 51 -4.61 -3.91 4.96
CA MET A 51 -5.29 -5.11 4.44
C MET A 51 -6.06 -4.81 3.15
N ARG A 52 -6.86 -3.74 3.14
CA ARG A 52 -7.60 -3.33 1.93
C ARG A 52 -6.69 -2.94 0.78
N LEU A 53 -5.61 -2.21 1.07
CA LEU A 53 -4.63 -1.84 0.05
C LEU A 53 -3.96 -3.08 -0.56
N MET A 54 -3.64 -4.10 0.26
CA MET A 54 -3.07 -5.36 -0.22
C MET A 54 -4.04 -6.16 -1.09
N GLU A 55 -5.33 -6.14 -0.79
CA GLU A 55 -6.37 -6.77 -1.63
C GLU A 55 -6.40 -6.11 -3.02
N ILE A 56 -6.51 -4.78 -3.07
CA ILE A 56 -6.51 -4.01 -4.32
C ILE A 56 -5.20 -4.22 -5.11
N GLU A 57 -4.06 -4.26 -4.41
CA GLU A 57 -2.77 -4.51 -5.03
C GLU A 57 -2.69 -5.91 -5.65
N GLY A 58 -3.23 -6.92 -4.98
CA GLY A 58 -3.32 -8.29 -5.50
C GLY A 58 -4.12 -8.35 -6.80
N GLU A 59 -5.26 -7.67 -6.86
CA GLU A 59 -6.09 -7.55 -8.07
C GLU A 59 -5.34 -6.86 -9.21
N LEU A 60 -4.68 -5.73 -8.94
CA LEU A 60 -3.89 -5.00 -9.93
C LEU A 60 -2.70 -5.80 -10.44
N ASN A 61 -2.07 -6.61 -9.59
CA ASN A 61 -1.00 -7.50 -10.01
C ASN A 61 -1.53 -8.67 -10.85
N ALA A 62 -2.71 -9.20 -10.55
CA ALA A 62 -3.36 -10.21 -11.39
C ALA A 62 -3.63 -9.66 -12.80
N GLN A 63 -4.25 -8.49 -12.88
CA GLN A 63 -4.50 -7.76 -14.14
C GLN A 63 -3.20 -7.51 -14.93
N ARG A 64 -2.12 -7.09 -14.25
CA ARG A 64 -0.81 -6.88 -14.88
C ARG A 64 -0.22 -8.17 -15.47
N ILE A 65 -0.41 -9.31 -14.80
CA ILE A 65 0.15 -10.60 -15.25
C ILE A 65 -0.66 -11.17 -16.41
N SER A 66 -1.98 -10.97 -16.41
CA SER A 66 -2.88 -11.43 -17.48
C SER A 66 -2.94 -10.49 -18.69
N ASP A 67 -2.17 -9.40 -18.70
CA ASP A 67 -2.24 -8.34 -19.71
C ASP A 67 -3.68 -7.82 -19.92
N ASP A 68 -4.40 -7.65 -18.80
CA ASP A 68 -5.79 -7.24 -18.81
C ASP A 68 -5.93 -5.78 -19.27
N SER A 69 -6.88 -5.50 -20.15
CA SER A 69 -7.12 -4.14 -20.69
C SER A 69 -7.58 -3.12 -19.63
N SER A 70 -8.10 -3.60 -18.50
CA SER A 70 -8.45 -2.77 -17.35
C SER A 70 -7.25 -2.41 -16.45
N TYR A 71 -6.07 -2.98 -16.71
CA TYR A 71 -4.88 -2.72 -15.90
C TYR A 71 -4.46 -1.26 -15.98
N SER A 72 -4.36 -0.62 -14.82
CA SER A 72 -3.81 0.73 -14.68
C SER A 72 -2.50 0.72 -13.90
N LEU A 73 -1.40 0.98 -14.62
CA LEU A 73 -0.07 1.14 -14.03
C LEU A 73 -0.03 2.27 -12.99
N LEU A 74 -0.65 3.42 -13.30
CA LEU A 74 -0.69 4.57 -12.39
C LEU A 74 -1.39 4.20 -11.08
N ARG A 75 -2.57 3.55 -11.17
CA ARG A 75 -3.30 3.08 -9.98
C ARG A 75 -2.48 2.07 -9.18
N HIS A 76 -1.77 1.15 -9.84
CA HIS A 76 -0.90 0.18 -9.17
C HIS A 76 0.22 0.90 -8.39
N ILE A 77 0.86 1.89 -9.00
CA ILE A 77 1.88 2.69 -8.32
C ILE A 77 1.29 3.44 -7.13
N ASP A 78 0.13 4.10 -7.27
CA ASP A 78 -0.51 4.83 -6.16
C ASP A 78 -0.84 3.91 -4.97
N ILE A 79 -1.33 2.70 -5.24
CA ILE A 79 -1.61 1.70 -4.21
C ILE A 79 -0.31 1.24 -3.53
N LEU A 80 0.75 0.97 -4.29
CA LEU A 80 2.05 0.62 -3.71
C LEU A 80 2.65 1.76 -2.87
N ILE A 81 2.51 3.01 -3.31
CA ILE A 81 2.91 4.20 -2.54
C ILE A 81 2.18 4.20 -1.19
N ALA A 82 0.86 4.01 -1.20
CA ALA A 82 0.06 3.98 0.02
C ALA A 82 0.42 2.81 0.94
N ILE A 83 0.68 1.63 0.39
CA ILE A 83 1.15 0.47 1.18
C ILE A 83 2.46 0.80 1.88
N VAL A 84 3.45 1.33 1.17
CA VAL A 84 4.75 1.68 1.75
C VAL A 84 4.59 2.79 2.80
N GLY A 85 3.78 3.81 2.51
CA GLY A 85 3.48 4.90 3.43
C GLY A 85 2.81 4.44 4.73
N GLU A 86 1.71 3.69 4.63
CA GLU A 86 1.00 3.15 5.80
C GLU A 86 1.88 2.17 6.61
N ALA A 87 2.70 1.36 5.94
CA ALA A 87 3.63 0.46 6.62
C ALA A 87 4.69 1.21 7.43
N ARG A 88 5.21 2.33 6.92
CA ARG A 88 6.14 3.22 7.64
C ARG A 88 5.46 3.82 8.87
N ILE A 89 4.24 4.32 8.72
CA ILE A 89 3.46 4.91 9.83
C ILE A 89 3.19 3.87 10.92
N LEU A 90 2.76 2.65 10.53
CA LEU A 90 2.50 1.57 11.48
C LEU A 90 3.75 1.17 12.26
N ARG A 91 4.90 1.06 11.59
CA ARG A 91 6.19 0.76 12.25
C ARG A 91 6.61 1.87 13.22
N ALA A 92 6.44 3.13 12.84
CA ALA A 92 6.75 4.26 13.72
C ALA A 92 5.88 4.24 14.99
N ALA A 93 4.57 4.05 14.82
CA ALA A 93 3.64 3.95 15.95
C ALA A 93 3.92 2.76 16.88
N GLN A 94 4.36 1.62 16.34
CA GLN A 94 4.78 0.47 17.16
C GLN A 94 6.07 0.75 17.93
N ASN A 95 7.01 1.49 17.34
CA ASN A 95 8.28 1.83 18.00
C ASN A 95 8.08 2.83 19.14
N GLU A 96 7.18 3.81 18.99
CA GLU A 96 6.84 4.76 20.06
C GLU A 96 6.22 4.09 21.30
N LEU A 97 5.46 3.00 21.11
CA LEU A 97 4.86 2.23 22.20
C LEU A 97 5.87 1.33 22.95
N ALA A 98 7.06 1.11 22.39
CA ALA A 98 8.10 0.25 22.95
C ALA A 98 9.15 1.02 23.78
N THR A 99 9.12 2.35 23.73
CA THR A 99 9.94 3.28 24.55
C THR A 99 9.15 3.83 25.72
#